data_AF-A0A661DDY5-F1
#
_entry.id   AF-A0A661DDY5-F1
#
_cell.length_a   1.000
_cell.length_b   1.000
_cell.length_c   1.000
_cell.angle_alpha   90.00
_cell.angle_beta   90.00
_cell.angle_gamma   90.00
#
_symmetry.space_group_name_H-M   'P 1'
#
loop_
_entity.id
_entity.type
_entity.pdbx_description
1 polymer ?
#
loop_
_entity_poly.entity_id
_entity_poly.type
_entity_poly.pdbx_seq_one_letter_code
_entity_poly.pdbx_strand_id
1 'polypeptide(L)'
;MGSLLQLQKRSMALAGLVMAAYLIFHMLTNLSFLSETNFNNFYQWYNAGPIRWLVLLIMIVAMFIHVKAAIRIRQVTSKARTIDNKKHDKFKIPALFVTASIIFLLTFIVVHIIQTLMFDTDILYSEIAQLFQSELMVLFYLAGLFVLMMHLQHSLANVLQTLGKTSVTCHSLVWIATLLLTGGFALIPLYSYFGLS
;
A
#
# COMPACT_ATOMS: atom_id res chain seq x y z
N MET A 1 -16.75 26.04 -7.23
CA MET A 1 -15.63 25.44 -6.46
C MET A 1 -15.95 24.04 -5.89
N GLY A 2 -17.18 23.75 -5.45
CA GLY A 2 -17.52 22.48 -4.77
C GLY A 2 -17.51 21.20 -5.63
N SER A 3 -17.97 21.26 -6.88
CA SER A 3 -18.08 20.07 -7.76
C SER A 3 -16.74 19.47 -8.16
N LEU A 4 -15.74 20.31 -8.48
CA LEU A 4 -14.39 19.87 -8.85
C LEU A 4 -13.68 19.16 -7.68
N LEU A 5 -13.84 19.67 -6.45
CA LEU A 5 -13.26 19.06 -5.26
C LEU A 5 -13.93 17.71 -4.93
N GLN A 6 -15.25 17.61 -5.11
CA GLN A 6 -15.96 16.34 -4.95
C GLN A 6 -15.51 15.29 -5.97
N LEU A 7 -15.31 15.69 -7.23
CA LEU A 7 -14.77 14.79 -8.25
C LEU A 7 -13.38 14.26 -7.85
N GLN A 8 -12.48 15.13 -7.38
CA GLN A 8 -11.15 14.72 -6.90
C GLN A 8 -11.23 13.71 -5.75
N LYS A 9 -12.12 13.94 -4.76
CA LYS A 9 -12.33 13.00 -3.64
C LYS A 9 -12.82 11.64 -4.12
N ARG A 10 -13.78 11.61 -5.05
CA ARG A 10 -14.29 10.37 -5.64
C ARG A 10 -13.22 9.63 -6.44
N SER A 11 -12.46 10.33 -7.29
CA SER A 11 -11.35 9.73 -8.05
C SER A 11 -10.26 9.18 -7.14
N MET A 12 -9.89 9.91 -6.07
CA MET A 12 -8.92 9.45 -5.07
C MET A 12 -9.40 8.15 -4.39
N ALA A 13 -10.68 8.11 -3.99
CA ALA A 13 -11.29 6.95 -3.33
C ALA A 13 -11.34 5.73 -4.26
N LEU A 14 -11.79 5.89 -5.52
CA LEU A 14 -11.85 4.81 -6.49
C LEU A 14 -10.46 4.25 -6.81
N ALA A 15 -9.47 5.12 -7.07
CA ALA A 15 -8.09 4.70 -7.29
C ALA A 15 -7.51 3.97 -6.06
N GLY A 16 -7.82 4.46 -4.86
CA GLY A 16 -7.43 3.81 -3.60
C GLY A 16 -8.04 2.41 -3.45
N LEU A 17 -9.31 2.24 -3.81
CA LEU A 17 -9.98 0.93 -3.77
C LEU A 17 -9.40 -0.06 -4.77
N VAL A 18 -9.06 0.39 -5.99
CA VAL A 18 -8.39 -0.44 -6.99
C VAL A 18 -7.04 -0.94 -6.47
N MET A 19 -6.23 -0.04 -5.89
CA MET A 19 -4.94 -0.44 -5.30
C MET A 19 -5.13 -1.34 -4.06
N ALA A 20 -6.12 -1.09 -3.21
CA ALA A 20 -6.40 -1.95 -2.05
C ALA A 20 -6.83 -3.35 -2.47
N ALA A 21 -7.66 -3.48 -3.51
CA ALA A 21 -8.04 -4.78 -4.07
C ALA A 21 -6.82 -5.52 -4.65
N TYR A 22 -5.94 -4.80 -5.35
CA TYR A 22 -4.67 -5.36 -5.81
C TYR A 22 -3.78 -5.81 -4.64
N LEU A 23 -3.66 -5.04 -3.56
CA LEU A 23 -2.87 -5.45 -2.40
C LEU A 23 -3.36 -6.77 -1.80
N ILE A 24 -4.67 -7.02 -1.76
CA ILE A 24 -5.21 -8.31 -1.30
C ILE A 24 -4.76 -9.44 -2.23
N PHE A 25 -4.94 -9.28 -3.54
CA PHE A 25 -4.48 -10.27 -4.52
C PHE A 25 -2.96 -10.48 -4.44
N HIS A 26 -2.20 -9.40 -4.33
CA HIS A 26 -0.75 -9.42 -4.23
C HIS A 26 -0.30 -10.14 -2.95
N MET A 27 -0.95 -9.90 -1.81
CA MET A 27 -0.66 -10.62 -0.57
C MET A 27 -0.94 -12.11 -0.70
N LEU A 28 -2.11 -12.49 -1.23
CA LEU A 28 -2.50 -13.90 -1.38
C LEU A 28 -1.54 -14.67 -2.31
N THR A 29 -1.13 -14.03 -3.41
CA THR A 29 -0.17 -14.63 -4.34
C THR A 29 1.24 -14.70 -3.74
N ASN A 30 1.65 -13.70 -2.96
CA ASN A 30 2.91 -13.77 -2.20
C ASN A 30 2.89 -14.88 -1.13
N LEU A 31 1.76 -15.14 -0.47
CA LEU A 31 1.65 -16.23 0.50
C LEU A 31 1.91 -17.63 -0.12
N SER A 32 1.83 -17.76 -1.45
CA SER A 32 2.28 -18.99 -2.12
C SER A 32 3.76 -19.27 -1.93
N PHE A 33 4.58 -18.27 -1.54
CA PHE A 33 6.01 -18.40 -1.23
C PHE A 33 6.28 -19.37 -0.07
N LEU A 34 5.27 -19.70 0.75
CA LEU A 34 5.39 -20.77 1.76
C LEU A 34 5.53 -22.18 1.12
N SER A 35 5.44 -22.28 -0.21
CA SER A 35 5.71 -23.47 -0.99
C SER A 35 6.40 -23.08 -2.30
N GLU A 36 7.69 -23.42 -2.43
CA GLU A 36 8.50 -23.12 -3.62
C GLU A 36 7.82 -23.53 -4.92
N THR A 37 7.28 -24.76 -4.99
CA THR A 37 6.58 -25.27 -6.18
C THR A 37 5.37 -24.41 -6.55
N ASN A 38 4.52 -24.07 -5.59
CA ASN A 38 3.31 -23.27 -5.86
C ASN A 38 3.67 -21.85 -6.28
N PHE A 39 4.68 -21.26 -5.62
CA PHE A 39 5.19 -19.94 -5.93
C PHE A 39 5.75 -19.88 -7.35
N ASN A 40 6.68 -20.78 -7.69
CA ASN A 40 7.31 -20.84 -8.99
C ASN A 40 6.28 -21.08 -10.10
N ASN A 41 5.35 -22.02 -9.92
CA ASN A 41 4.29 -22.28 -10.91
C ASN A 41 3.43 -21.04 -11.19
N PHE A 42 3.00 -20.34 -10.13
CA PHE A 42 2.18 -19.14 -10.27
C PHE A 42 2.95 -18.01 -10.96
N TYR A 43 4.17 -17.72 -10.50
CA TYR A 43 4.94 -16.59 -11.01
C TYR A 43 5.55 -16.85 -12.39
N GLN A 44 5.87 -18.09 -12.76
CA GLN A 44 6.23 -18.42 -14.13
C GLN A 44 5.06 -18.10 -15.07
N TRP A 45 3.83 -18.53 -14.76
CA TRP A 45 2.65 -18.19 -15.56
C TRP A 45 2.38 -16.67 -15.59
N TYR A 46 2.49 -16.00 -14.44
CA TYR A 46 2.25 -14.55 -14.33
C TYR A 46 3.26 -13.72 -15.15
N ASN A 47 4.53 -14.16 -15.18
CA ASN A 47 5.62 -13.48 -15.90
C ASN A 47 5.75 -13.91 -17.37
N ALA A 48 5.24 -15.08 -17.77
CA ALA A 48 5.35 -15.60 -19.15
C ALA A 48 4.59 -14.77 -20.20
N GLY A 49 3.56 -14.04 -19.77
CA GLY A 49 2.67 -13.30 -20.66
C GLY A 49 2.58 -11.80 -20.34
N PRO A 50 1.60 -11.10 -20.93
CA PRO A 50 1.42 -9.66 -20.72
C PRO A 50 0.82 -9.32 -19.35
N ILE A 51 0.45 -10.32 -18.54
CA ILE A 51 -0.31 -10.15 -17.29
C ILE A 51 0.42 -9.23 -16.32
N ARG A 52 1.72 -9.49 -16.08
CA ARG A 52 2.55 -8.62 -15.24
C ARG A 52 2.49 -7.17 -15.69
N TRP A 53 2.72 -6.93 -16.97
CA TRP A 53 2.80 -5.58 -17.54
C TRP A 53 1.46 -4.86 -17.49
N LEU A 54 0.36 -5.57 -17.73
CA LEU A 54 -0.99 -5.05 -17.62
C LEU A 54 -1.30 -4.65 -16.17
N VAL A 55 -0.99 -5.52 -15.21
CA VAL A 55 -1.18 -5.22 -13.78
C VAL A 55 -0.33 -4.03 -13.36
N LEU A 56 0.95 -3.99 -13.76
CA LEU A 56 1.86 -2.87 -13.48
C LEU A 56 1.32 -1.55 -14.06
N LEU A 57 0.84 -1.55 -15.30
CA LEU A 57 0.25 -0.37 -15.93
C LEU A 57 -0.97 0.13 -15.15
N ILE A 58 -1.91 -0.76 -14.78
CA ILE A 58 -3.08 -0.40 -13.98
C ILE A 58 -2.66 0.20 -12.64
N MET A 59 -1.68 -0.40 -11.97
CA MET A 59 -1.19 0.08 -10.67
C MET A 59 -0.51 1.44 -10.77
N ILE A 60 0.33 1.67 -11.79
CA ILE A 60 0.97 2.97 -12.04
C ILE A 60 -0.09 4.05 -12.30
N VAL A 61 -1.08 3.76 -13.15
CA VAL A 61 -2.16 4.70 -13.47
C VAL A 61 -3.00 5.00 -12.23
N ALA A 62 -3.40 3.98 -11.46
CA ALA A 62 -4.17 4.15 -10.23
C ALA A 62 -3.38 4.95 -9.19
N MET A 63 -2.11 4.63 -8.97
CA MET A 63 -1.22 5.36 -8.05
C MET A 63 -1.09 6.83 -8.46
N PHE A 64 -0.87 7.11 -9.74
CA PHE A 64 -0.76 8.47 -10.24
C PHE A 64 -2.03 9.28 -10.02
N ILE A 65 -3.20 8.70 -10.32
CA ILE A 65 -4.50 9.34 -10.07
C ILE A 65 -4.69 9.62 -8.58
N HIS A 66 -4.38 8.63 -7.73
CA HIS A 66 -4.52 8.73 -6.28
C HIS A 66 -3.64 9.85 -5.70
N VAL A 67 -2.35 9.84 -6.01
CA VAL A 67 -1.37 10.83 -5.52
C VAL A 67 -1.71 12.23 -6.03
N LYS A 68 -2.03 12.38 -7.31
CA LYS A 68 -2.40 13.68 -7.91
C LYS A 68 -3.65 14.26 -7.27
N ALA A 69 -4.67 13.44 -7.03
CA ALA A 69 -5.89 13.87 -6.36
C ALA A 69 -5.62 14.24 -4.89
N ALA A 70 -4.82 13.44 -4.17
CA ALA A 70 -4.44 13.70 -2.79
C ALA A 70 -3.69 15.04 -2.63
N ILE A 71 -2.72 15.33 -3.52
CA ILE A 71 -1.98 16.59 -3.52
C ILE A 71 -2.93 17.77 -3.76
N ARG A 72 -3.83 17.68 -4.76
CA ARG A 72 -4.79 18.74 -5.06
C ARG A 72 -5.73 19.01 -3.88
N ILE A 73 -6.27 17.96 -3.27
CA ILE A 73 -7.14 18.09 -2.09
C ILE A 73 -6.37 18.75 -0.93
N ARG A 74 -5.13 18.33 -0.68
CA ARG A 74 -4.27 18.91 0.37
C ARG A 74 -3.99 20.39 0.12
N GLN A 75 -3.67 20.78 -1.10
CA GLN A 75 -3.41 22.18 -1.45
C GLN A 75 -4.64 23.07 -1.24
N VAL A 76 -5.83 22.61 -1.64
CA VAL A 76 -7.08 23.36 -1.48
C VAL A 76 -7.47 23.47 -0.01
N THR A 77 -7.39 22.36 0.75
CA THR A 77 -7.79 22.33 2.16
C THR A 77 -6.79 23.03 3.08
N SER A 78 -5.49 22.99 2.78
CA SER A 78 -4.47 23.70 3.55
C SER A 78 -4.64 25.22 3.47
N LYS A 79 -5.04 25.75 2.32
CA LYS A 79 -5.33 27.20 2.13
C LYS A 79 -6.59 27.66 2.88
N ALA A 80 -7.53 26.75 3.14
CA ALA A 80 -8.71 27.04 3.95
C ALA A 80 -8.38 26.99 5.46
N ARG A 81 -7.44 26.13 5.87
CA ARG A 81 -7.06 25.92 7.28
C ARG A 81 -6.32 27.11 7.93
N THR A 82 -5.71 27.98 7.13
CA THR A 82 -5.08 29.22 7.63
C THR A 82 -6.09 30.23 8.17
N ILE A 83 -7.39 30.08 7.87
CA ILE A 83 -8.45 31.03 8.28
C ILE A 83 -9.12 30.62 9.61
N ASP A 84 -9.04 29.34 10.01
CA ASP A 84 -9.86 28.75 11.09
C ASP A 84 -9.03 28.15 12.23
N ASN A 85 -8.03 28.90 12.71
CA ASN A 85 -7.18 28.48 13.82
C ASN A 85 -7.73 28.99 15.17
N LYS A 86 -8.84 28.41 15.66
CA LYS A 86 -9.15 28.43 17.09
C LYS A 86 -9.71 27.08 17.58
N LYS A 87 -8.95 26.46 18.47
CA LYS A 87 -9.31 25.43 19.47
C LYS A 87 -9.61 24.01 18.96
N HIS A 88 -8.78 23.06 19.41
CA HIS A 88 -9.17 21.90 20.21
C HIS A 88 -7.92 21.10 20.62
N ASP A 89 -7.81 20.90 21.94
CA ASP A 89 -6.80 20.09 22.64
C ASP A 89 -7.07 18.60 22.40
N LYS A 90 -6.25 17.97 21.56
CA LYS A 90 -6.01 16.53 21.51
C LYS A 90 -4.57 16.33 21.04
N PHE A 91 -3.93 15.23 21.44
CA PHE A 91 -2.63 14.81 20.90
C PHE A 91 -2.71 14.75 19.37
N LYS A 92 -1.96 15.62 18.68
CA LYS A 92 -1.90 15.67 17.22
C LYS A 92 -0.54 15.16 16.78
N ILE A 93 -0.53 14.10 15.98
CA ILE A 93 0.69 13.68 15.27
C ILE A 93 1.16 14.89 14.44
N PRO A 94 2.42 15.34 14.59
CA PRO A 94 2.87 16.53 13.88
C PRO A 94 2.76 16.32 12.36
N ALA A 95 2.31 17.34 11.64
CA ALA A 95 2.05 17.27 10.19
C ALA A 95 3.30 16.87 9.38
N LEU A 96 4.49 17.14 9.91
CA LEU A 96 5.77 16.71 9.36
C LEU A 96 5.88 15.18 9.33
N PHE A 97 5.57 14.49 10.44
CA PHE A 97 5.65 13.02 10.51
C PHE A 97 4.70 12.35 9.52
N VAL A 98 3.47 12.84 9.37
CA VAL A 98 2.52 12.34 8.38
C VAL A 98 3.03 12.54 6.95
N THR A 99 3.69 13.67 6.68
CA THR A 99 4.25 13.95 5.34
C THR A 99 5.46 13.05 5.07
N ALA A 100 6.34 12.90 6.05
CA ALA A 100 7.51 12.03 5.97
C ALA A 100 7.09 10.57 5.76
N SER A 101 6.06 10.08 6.46
CA SER A 101 5.57 8.72 6.30
C SER A 101 4.99 8.47 4.90
N ILE A 102 4.26 9.44 4.33
CA ILE A 102 3.74 9.32 2.95
C ILE A 102 4.87 9.33 1.91
N ILE A 103 5.89 10.18 2.09
CA ILE A 103 7.07 10.21 1.22
C ILE A 103 7.80 8.86 1.32
N PHE A 104 8.04 8.38 2.54
CA PHE A 104 8.66 7.08 2.76
C PHE A 104 7.88 5.94 2.11
N LEU A 105 6.55 5.92 2.25
CA LEU A 105 5.71 4.90 1.60
C LEU A 105 5.82 4.94 0.08
N LEU A 106 5.82 6.13 -0.52
CA LEU A 106 5.99 6.27 -1.96
C LEU A 106 7.37 5.78 -2.40
N THR A 107 8.43 6.12 -1.66
CA THR A 107 9.78 5.62 -1.91
C THR A 107 9.84 4.09 -1.77
N PHE A 108 9.25 3.53 -0.73
CA PHE A 108 9.15 2.09 -0.53
C PHE A 108 8.50 1.39 -1.73
N ILE A 109 7.37 1.92 -2.23
CA ILE A 109 6.67 1.36 -3.40
C ILE A 109 7.55 1.43 -4.66
N VAL A 110 8.24 2.55 -4.89
CA VAL A 110 9.13 2.70 -6.06
C VAL A 110 10.30 1.73 -5.98
N VAL A 111 10.96 1.64 -4.81
CA VAL A 111 12.07 0.70 -4.59
C VAL A 111 11.59 -0.74 -4.78
N HIS A 112 10.45 -1.11 -4.19
CA HIS A 112 9.84 -2.42 -4.35
C HIS A 112 9.57 -2.77 -5.83
N ILE A 113 8.97 -1.85 -6.59
CA ILE A 113 8.72 -2.07 -8.03
C ILE A 113 10.04 -2.27 -8.79
N ILE A 114 11.04 -1.40 -8.57
CA ILE A 114 12.34 -1.51 -9.23
C ILE A 114 13.01 -2.84 -8.88
N GLN A 115 13.04 -3.23 -7.61
CA GLN A 115 13.61 -4.51 -7.17
C GLN A 115 12.93 -5.69 -7.88
N THR A 116 11.59 -5.72 -7.90
CA THR A 116 10.85 -6.81 -8.57
C THR A 116 11.11 -6.85 -10.09
N LEU A 117 11.39 -5.71 -10.72
CA LEU A 117 11.76 -5.62 -12.14
C LEU A 117 13.19 -6.07 -12.42
N MET A 118 14.07 -6.05 -11.42
CA MET A 118 15.45 -6.48 -11.54
C MET A 118 15.67 -7.97 -11.25
N PHE A 119 14.73 -8.63 -10.58
CA PHE A 119 14.84 -10.07 -10.32
C PHE A 119 14.80 -10.90 -11.60
N ASP A 120 15.63 -11.94 -11.62
CA ASP A 120 15.50 -13.01 -12.60
C ASP A 120 14.22 -13.80 -12.32
N THR A 121 13.32 -13.81 -13.30
CA THR A 121 12.01 -14.47 -13.18
C THR A 121 12.11 -15.99 -13.23
N ASP A 122 13.21 -16.55 -13.74
CA ASP A 122 13.42 -17.99 -13.84
C ASP A 122 13.79 -18.62 -12.49
N ILE A 123 14.41 -17.83 -11.60
CA ILE A 123 14.86 -18.24 -10.26
C ILE A 123 14.27 -17.37 -9.13
N LEU A 124 13.08 -16.80 -9.38
CA LEU A 124 12.45 -15.77 -8.54
C LEU A 124 12.34 -16.14 -7.05
N TYR A 125 12.08 -17.42 -6.73
CA TYR A 125 12.03 -17.88 -5.33
C TYR A 125 13.34 -17.60 -4.60
N SER A 126 14.47 -17.96 -5.23
CA SER A 126 15.80 -17.77 -4.66
C SER A 126 16.21 -16.30 -4.58
N GLU A 127 15.83 -15.47 -5.57
CA GLU A 127 16.04 -14.02 -5.55
C GLU A 127 15.36 -13.36 -4.34
N ILE A 128 14.11 -13.73 -4.06
CA ILE A 128 13.36 -13.23 -2.91
C ILE A 128 13.95 -13.77 -1.60
N ALA A 129 14.32 -15.06 -1.56
CA ALA A 129 14.92 -15.65 -0.37
C ALA A 129 16.27 -14.97 -0.03
N GLN A 130 17.08 -14.69 -1.04
CA GLN A 130 18.36 -14.01 -0.91
C GLN A 130 18.19 -12.54 -0.50
N LEU A 131 17.19 -11.84 -1.06
CA LEU A 131 16.88 -10.46 -0.71
C LEU A 131 16.70 -10.30 0.81
N PHE A 132 15.99 -11.23 1.45
CA PHE A 132 15.67 -11.19 2.87
C PHE A 132 16.73 -11.82 3.79
N GLN A 133 17.86 -12.28 3.26
CA GLN A 133 19.04 -12.58 4.10
C GLN A 133 19.69 -11.31 4.65
N SER A 134 19.43 -10.14 4.06
CA SER A 134 19.91 -8.86 4.56
C SER A 134 18.99 -8.32 5.67
N GLU A 135 19.50 -8.19 6.89
CA GLU A 135 18.78 -7.61 8.03
C GLU A 135 18.24 -6.20 7.70
N LEU A 136 19.04 -5.38 7.00
CA LEU A 136 18.62 -4.05 6.57
C LEU A 136 17.41 -4.11 5.62
N MET A 137 17.35 -5.12 4.75
CA MET A 137 16.26 -5.28 3.80
C MET A 137 14.98 -5.74 4.50
N VAL A 138 15.10 -6.66 5.46
CA VAL A 138 13.98 -7.09 6.31
C VAL A 138 13.40 -5.90 7.07
N LEU A 139 14.25 -5.11 7.75
CA LEU A 139 13.81 -3.91 8.47
C LEU A 139 13.18 -2.87 7.53
N PHE A 140 13.75 -2.65 6.35
CA PHE A 140 13.20 -1.73 5.35
C PHE A 140 11.78 -2.15 4.91
N TYR A 141 11.58 -3.44 4.62
CA TYR A 141 10.27 -3.97 4.24
C TYR A 141 9.27 -3.94 5.39
N LEU A 142 9.67 -4.32 6.62
CA LEU A 142 8.79 -4.25 7.78
C LEU A 142 8.38 -2.81 8.11
N ALA A 143 9.29 -1.84 7.97
CA ALA A 143 8.97 -0.43 8.11
C ALA A 143 8.00 0.05 7.00
N GLY A 144 8.23 -0.37 5.75
CA GLY A 144 7.33 -0.13 4.62
C GLY A 144 5.91 -0.64 4.89
N LEU A 145 5.80 -1.89 5.33
CA LEU A 145 4.54 -2.53 5.70
C LEU A 145 3.86 -1.85 6.88
N PHE A 146 4.60 -1.44 7.90
CA PHE A 146 4.05 -0.70 9.04
C PHE A 146 3.45 0.65 8.60
N VAL A 147 4.16 1.40 7.75
CA VAL A 147 3.64 2.67 7.22
C VAL A 147 2.44 2.44 6.28
N LEU A 148 2.46 1.39 5.46
CA LEU A 148 1.33 0.99 4.64
C LEU A 148 0.10 0.67 5.50
N MET A 149 0.28 -0.09 6.59
CA MET A 149 -0.78 -0.40 7.56
C MET A 149 -1.39 0.88 8.12
N MET A 150 -0.57 1.81 8.62
CA MET A 150 -1.07 3.10 9.12
C MET A 150 -1.82 3.90 8.05
N HIS A 151 -1.30 3.91 6.81
CA HIS A 151 -1.93 4.60 5.69
C HIS A 151 -3.30 4.00 5.35
N LEU A 152 -3.40 2.67 5.22
CA LEU A 152 -4.64 1.95 4.94
C LEU A 152 -5.66 2.12 6.06
N GLN A 153 -5.23 2.00 7.31
CA GLN A 153 -6.10 2.14 8.48
C GLN A 153 -6.81 3.49 8.52
N HIS A 154 -6.08 4.56 8.23
CA HIS A 154 -6.63 5.91 8.17
C HIS A 154 -7.44 6.14 6.88
N SER A 155 -6.93 5.69 5.73
CA SER A 155 -7.53 5.99 4.42
C SER A 155 -8.81 5.21 4.12
N LEU A 156 -8.87 3.90 4.41
CA LEU A 156 -10.06 3.09 4.15
C LEU A 156 -11.25 3.55 5.01
N ALA A 157 -10.99 3.91 6.27
CA ALA A 157 -12.00 4.52 7.13
C ALA A 157 -12.62 5.78 6.50
N ASN A 158 -11.80 6.66 5.93
CA ASN A 158 -12.26 7.88 5.23
C ASN A 158 -12.98 7.58 3.90
N VAL A 159 -12.57 6.53 3.19
CA VAL A 159 -13.26 6.07 1.97
C VAL A 159 -14.66 5.58 2.30
N LEU A 160 -14.84 4.77 3.35
CA LEU A 160 -16.16 4.29 3.77
C LEU A 160 -17.07 5.45 4.17
N GLN A 161 -16.56 6.45 4.89
CA GLN A 161 -17.30 7.68 5.19
C GLN A 161 -17.71 8.43 3.92
N THR A 162 -16.82 8.55 2.94
CA THR A 162 -17.11 9.21 1.65
C THR A 162 -18.18 8.47 0.85
N LEU A 163 -18.28 7.14 1.01
CA LEU A 163 -19.30 6.29 0.41
C LEU A 163 -20.58 6.15 1.25
N GLY A 164 -20.69 6.89 2.37
CA GLY A 164 -21.89 6.90 3.22
C GLY A 164 -21.99 5.73 4.20
N LYS A 165 -20.93 4.93 4.38
CA LYS A 165 -20.87 3.82 5.35
C LYS A 165 -20.10 4.27 6.60
N THR A 166 -20.81 4.52 7.70
CA THR A 166 -20.26 5.14 8.92
C THR A 166 -20.58 4.35 10.21
N SER A 167 -20.64 3.02 10.14
CA SER A 167 -20.88 2.19 11.33
C SER A 167 -19.59 1.82 12.07
N VAL A 168 -19.70 1.60 13.39
CA VAL A 168 -18.59 1.11 14.23
C VAL A 168 -18.08 -0.25 13.72
N THR A 169 -18.98 -1.13 13.30
CA THR A 169 -18.66 -2.43 12.69
C THR A 169 -17.79 -2.28 11.44
N CYS A 170 -18.08 -1.31 10.58
CA CYS A 170 -17.25 -1.03 9.41
C CYS A 170 -15.83 -0.60 9.80
N HIS A 171 -15.67 0.21 10.85
CA HIS A 171 -14.35 0.60 11.34
C HIS A 171 -13.56 -0.58 11.94
N SER A 172 -14.20 -1.47 12.69
CA SER A 172 -13.57 -2.68 13.21
C SER A 172 -13.15 -3.65 12.09
N LEU A 173 -13.98 -3.81 11.06
CA LEU A 173 -13.64 -4.64 9.89
C LEU A 173 -12.44 -4.09 9.11
N VAL A 174 -12.35 -2.77 8.92
CA VAL A 174 -11.16 -2.15 8.31
C VAL A 174 -9.90 -2.42 9.11
N TRP A 175 -9.98 -2.33 10.45
CA TRP A 175 -8.88 -2.69 11.35
C TRP A 175 -8.40 -4.13 11.14
N ILE A 176 -9.32 -5.08 11.21
CA ILE A 176 -8.99 -6.51 11.06
C ILE A 176 -8.43 -6.79 9.67
N ALA A 177 -9.07 -6.26 8.62
CA ALA A 177 -8.62 -6.47 7.24
C ALA A 177 -7.21 -5.92 7.00
N THR A 178 -6.92 -4.73 7.51
CA THR A 178 -5.59 -4.09 7.33
C THR A 178 -4.50 -4.83 8.11
N LEU A 179 -4.83 -5.33 9.30
CA LEU A 179 -3.90 -6.14 10.12
C LEU A 179 -3.61 -7.49 9.45
N LEU A 180 -4.63 -8.19 8.96
CA LEU A 180 -4.45 -9.45 8.23
C LEU A 180 -3.64 -9.25 6.94
N LEU A 181 -3.93 -8.18 6.19
CA LEU A 181 -3.20 -7.85 4.97
C LEU A 181 -1.72 -7.60 5.23
N THR A 182 -1.41 -6.78 6.23
CA THR A 182 -0.04 -6.42 6.58
C THR A 182 0.70 -7.63 7.18
N GLY A 183 0.03 -8.40 8.04
CA GLY A 183 0.56 -9.64 8.60
C GLY A 183 0.90 -10.66 7.53
N GLY A 184 0.00 -10.85 6.54
CA GLY A 184 0.24 -11.75 5.41
C GLY A 184 1.48 -11.38 4.59
N PHE A 185 1.69 -10.09 4.32
CA PHE A 185 2.93 -9.64 3.68
C PHE A 185 4.16 -9.81 4.57
N ALA A 186 4.05 -9.52 5.87
CA ALA A 186 5.17 -9.61 6.81
C ALA A 186 5.65 -11.04 7.03
N LEU A 187 4.80 -12.05 6.79
CA LEU A 187 5.21 -13.45 6.86
C LEU A 187 6.35 -13.77 5.88
N ILE A 188 6.38 -13.18 4.69
CA ILE A 188 7.41 -13.50 3.68
C ILE A 188 8.83 -13.14 4.11
N PRO A 189 9.15 -11.87 4.45
CA PRO A 189 10.49 -11.52 4.92
C PRO A 189 10.87 -12.26 6.21
N LEU A 190 9.92 -12.47 7.13
CA LEU A 190 10.20 -13.17 8.39
C LEU A 190 10.50 -14.65 8.15
N TYR A 191 9.68 -15.33 7.34
CA TYR A 191 9.86 -16.74 6.97
C TYR A 191 11.22 -16.97 6.32
N SER A 192 11.60 -16.10 5.38
CA SER A 192 12.89 -16.20 4.71
C SER A 192 14.08 -15.88 5.63
N TYR A 193 13.99 -14.82 6.44
CA TYR A 193 15.06 -14.41 7.35
C TYR A 193 15.39 -15.47 8.41
N PHE A 194 14.38 -16.18 8.91
CA PHE A 194 14.59 -17.27 9.87
C PHE A 194 15.02 -18.60 9.23
N GLY A 195 15.30 -18.62 7.92
CA GLY A 195 15.80 -19.80 7.21
C GLY A 195 14.77 -20.91 7.07
N LEU A 196 13.47 -20.55 7.01
CA LEU A 196 12.38 -21.51 6.82
C LEU A 196 12.04 -21.70 5.33
N SER A 197 12.52 -20.81 4.46
CA SER A 197 12.34 -20.85 2.99
C SER A 197 13.33 -21.75 2.29
#